data_AF-A0A351TLH4-F1
#
_entry.id   AF-A0A351TLH4-F1
#
_cell.length_a   1.000
_cell.length_b   1.000
_cell.length_c   1.000
_cell.angle_alpha   90.00
_cell.angle_beta   90.00
_cell.angle_gamma   90.00
#
_symmetry.space_group_name_H-M   'P 1'
#
loop_
_entity.id
_entity.type
_entity.pdbx_description
1 polymer ?
#
loop_
_entity_poly.entity_id
_entity_poly.type
_entity_poly.pdbx_seq_one_letter_code
_entity_poly.pdbx_strand_id
1 'polypeptide(L)' 'MEDDSIVNLYWARSENAISETSKKYGNYCYSIAYNILGNVEDA' A
#
# COMPACT_ATOMS: atom_id res chain seq x y z
N MET A 1 -11.40 3.26 2.73
CA MET A 1 -11.94 2.23 1.83
C MET A 1 -11.68 0.87 2.43
N GLU A 2 -12.63 -0.07 2.31
CA GLU A 2 -12.47 -1.45 2.80
C GLU A 2 -11.61 -2.29 1.83
N ASP A 3 -10.99 -3.35 2.34
CA ASP A 3 -10.02 -4.16 1.58
C ASP A 3 -10.66 -4.83 0.37
N ASP A 4 -11.85 -5.41 0.55
CA ASP A 4 -12.62 -6.02 -0.54
C ASP A 4 -12.92 -5.01 -1.66
N SER A 5 -13.11 -3.74 -1.32
CA SER A 5 -13.36 -2.70 -2.32
C SER A 5 -12.09 -2.38 -3.12
N ILE A 6 -10.93 -2.33 -2.46
CA ILE A 6 -9.63 -2.14 -3.13
C ILE A 6 -9.34 -3.32 -4.07
N VAL A 7 -9.60 -4.55 -3.63
CA VAL A 7 -9.45 -5.76 -4.46
C VAL A 7 -10.35 -5.72 -5.69
N ASN A 8 -11.60 -5.26 -5.55
CA ASN A 8 -12.49 -5.07 -6.69
C ASN A 8 -11.97 -4.06 -7.72
N LEU A 9 -11.28 -2.99 -7.30
CA LEU A 9 -10.64 -2.05 -8.24
C LEU A 9 -9.52 -2.72 -9.05
N TYR A 10 -8.74 -3.61 -8.43
CA TYR A 10 -7.73 -4.40 -9.15
C TYR A 10 -8.37 -5.33 -10.18
N TRP A 11 -9.46 -6.02 -9.82
CA TRP A 11 -10.21 -6.85 -10.75
C TRP A 11 -10.76 -6.05 -11.93
N ALA A 12 -11.23 -4.83 -11.67
CA ALA A 12 -11.71 -3.90 -12.69
C ALA A 12 -10.60 -3.22 -13.51
N ARG A 13 -9.31 -3.52 -13.24
CA ARG A 13 -8.14 -2.85 -13.84
C ARG A 13 -8.20 -1.32 -13.70
N SER A 14 -8.73 -0.82 -12.59
CA SER A 14 -8.76 0.60 -12.30
C SER A 14 -7.44 1.07 -11.69
N GLU A 15 -6.85 2.14 -12.23
CA GLU A 15 -5.63 2.76 -11.66
C GLU A 15 -5.83 3.27 -10.23
N ASN A 16 -7.07 3.60 -9.86
CA ASN A 16 -7.41 4.01 -8.50
C ASN A 16 -7.04 2.95 -7.45
N ALA A 17 -6.96 1.67 -7.83
CA ALA A 17 -6.53 0.60 -6.93
C ALA A 17 -5.16 0.89 -6.31
N ILE A 18 -4.23 1.46 -7.10
CA ILE A 18 -2.86 1.76 -6.65
C ILE A 18 -2.87 2.88 -5.60
N SER A 19 -3.61 3.95 -5.87
CA SER A 19 -3.74 5.09 -4.97
C SER A 19 -4.38 4.68 -3.64
N GLU A 20 -5.48 3.93 -3.69
CA GLU A 20 -6.19 3.49 -2.48
C GLU A 20 -5.37 2.48 -1.67
N THR A 21 -4.65 1.57 -2.32
CA THR A 21 -3.73 0.63 -1.65
C THR A 21 -2.57 1.36 -0.98
N SER A 22 -1.93 2.30 -1.69
CA SER A 22 -0.84 3.12 -1.15
C SER A 22 -1.31 3.94 0.05
N LYS A 23 -2.48 4.58 -0.05
CA LYS A 23 -3.06 5.36 1.05
C LYS A 23 -3.36 4.52 2.29
N LYS A 24 -3.83 3.28 2.11
CA LYS A 24 -4.20 2.40 3.23
C LYS A 24 -3.00 1.71 3.87
N TYR A 25 -2.08 1.19 3.06
CA TYR A 25 -1.01 0.31 3.52
C TYR A 25 0.39 0.91 3.42
N GLY A 26 0.57 2.05 2.75
CA GLY A 26 1.88 2.66 2.51
C GLY A 26 2.68 2.85 3.81
N ASN A 27 2.07 3.48 4.81
CA ASN A 27 2.74 3.70 6.11
C ASN A 27 3.08 2.39 6.83
N TYR A 28 2.25 1.36 6.67
CA TYR A 28 2.47 0.07 7.31
C TYR A 28 3.63 -0.68 6.63
N CYS A 29 3.64 -0.72 5.29
CA CYS A 29 4.75 -1.28 4.52
C CYS A 29 6.07 -0.56 4.83
N TYR A 30 6.05 0.78 4.86
CA TYR A 30 7.21 1.58 5.23
C TYR A 30 7.70 1.25 6.65
N SER A 31 6.80 1.12 7.61
CA SER A 31 7.19 0.77 8.99
C SER A 31 7.87 -0.59 9.07
N ILE A 32 7.40 -1.58 8.31
CA ILE A 32 8.02 -2.90 8.23
C ILE A 32 9.41 -2.79 7.58
N ALA A 33 9.50 -2.11 6.43
CA ALA A 33 10.75 -1.94 5.70
C ALA A 33 11.80 -1.21 6.56
N TYR A 34 11.42 -0.12 7.22
CA TYR A 34 12.27 0.62 8.15
C TYR A 34 12.74 -0.24 9.31
N ASN A 35 11.87 -1.07 9.89
CA ASN A 35 12.24 -1.94 10.99
C ASN A 35 13.19 -3.09 10.58
N ILE A 36 13.26 -3.42 9.28
CA ILE A 36 14.18 -4.42 8.72
C ILE A 36 15.51 -3.78 8.30
N LEU A 37 15.45 -2.64 7.62
CA LEU A 37 16.62 -1.99 6.99
C LEU A 37 17.32 -1.01 7.91
N GLY A 38 16.59 -0.40 8.87
CA GLY A 38 17.12 0.53 9.85
C GLY A 38 17.51 1.90 9.31
N ASN A 39 17.15 2.22 8.06
CA ASN A 39 17.36 3.54 7.45
C ASN A 39 16.11 4.01 6.70
N VAL A 40 16.00 5.32 6.48
CA VAL A 40 14.84 5.95 5.82
C VAL A 40 14.90 5.87 4.30
N GLU A 41 16.11 5.87 3.72
CA GLU A 41 16.31 5.96 2.27
C GLU A 41 15.99 4.65 1.54
N ASP A 42 16.18 3.50 2.20
CA ASP A 42 15.88 2.17 1.64
C ASP A 42 14.52 1.62 2.11
N ALA A 43 13.85 2.28 3.06
CA ALA A 43 12.54 1.90 3.59
C ALA A 43 11.37 2.35 2.70
#